data_AF-A0A641MTN3-F1
#
_entry.id   AF-A0A641MTN3-F1
#
_cell.length_a   1.000
_cell.length_b   1.000
_cell.length_c   1.000
_cell.angle_alpha   90.00
_cell.angle_beta   90.00
_cell.angle_gamma   90.00
#
_symmetry.space_group_name_H-M   'P 1'
#
loop_
_entity.id
_entity.type
_entity.pdbx_description
1 polymer ?
#
loop_
_entity_poly.entity_id
_entity_poly.type
_entity_poly.pdbx_seq_one_letter_code
_entity_poly.pdbx_strand_id
1 'polypeptide(L)'
;MKRIFISCALFLCTISLSAQTKMTAKEAALKIADRILDSTTYEFKNTKTGEVYKSVKKLPLSMDVKVACKYNNWHYTNGVTNIALMELADKVGDKKYDKYVLKNMNFVFNEGNLDFFRRQYDQAFKDGGWNAVRKLSWHMIFRGKRLDDNGPMGASLIELQMRHPNEAFLSYVNETADHLNYAEPRLVDGTIARLWPHVNTIWADDAFMAISFLARMGKMTGDEKYFNDAANQVLNYTRYLWCPEKNIYYHCYHTDTKEHGVAHWSRANGWVFMAQADLLSVMPEDHPMRDAVIENFRRQASGVARYQGKNGLWHQLLDKEDSYEEITGTAMFVFGIARGVKEGWLHPDFIYVAEQGLKGMM
;
A
#
# COMPACT_ATOMS: atom_id res chain seq x y z
N MET A 1 55.82 26.97 43.35
CA MET A 1 55.96 26.96 41.87
C MET A 1 56.03 25.52 41.38
N LYS A 2 54.92 24.95 40.92
CA LYS A 2 54.88 23.76 40.05
C LYS A 2 53.73 23.99 39.06
N ARG A 3 54.08 24.13 37.79
CA ARG A 3 53.15 24.41 36.68
C ARG A 3 52.41 23.12 36.32
N ILE A 4 51.09 23.19 36.31
CA ILE A 4 50.19 22.13 35.85
C ILE A 4 50.10 22.24 34.33
N PHE A 5 50.51 21.21 33.61
CA PHE A 5 50.29 21.06 32.17
C PHE A 5 48.85 20.56 31.95
N ILE A 6 48.01 21.41 31.34
CA ILE A 6 46.69 21.04 30.85
C ILE A 6 46.88 20.47 29.44
N SER A 7 46.56 19.18 29.28
CA SER A 7 46.55 18.50 27.98
C SER A 7 45.25 18.86 27.24
N CYS A 8 45.36 19.63 26.15
CA CYS A 8 44.26 19.87 25.21
C CYS A 8 44.02 18.60 24.37
N ALA A 9 43.00 17.82 24.75
CA ALA A 9 42.45 16.79 23.87
C ALA A 9 41.59 17.47 22.79
N LEU A 10 42.08 17.49 21.56
CA LEU A 10 41.30 17.82 20.37
C LEU A 10 40.18 16.77 20.19
N PHE A 11 38.95 17.17 20.44
CA PHE A 11 37.77 16.44 19.99
C PHE A 11 37.68 16.58 18.46
N LEU A 12 38.08 15.53 17.75
CA LEU A 12 37.77 15.36 16.33
C LEU A 12 36.25 15.12 16.20
N CYS A 13 35.53 16.17 15.81
CA CYS A 13 34.17 16.04 15.30
C CYS A 13 34.19 15.11 14.08
N THR A 14 33.68 13.90 14.23
CA THR A 14 33.32 13.04 13.11
C THR A 14 32.12 13.67 12.42
N ILE A 15 32.36 14.48 11.40
CA ILE A 15 31.34 14.89 10.44
C ILE A 15 30.98 13.63 9.66
N SER A 16 29.82 13.05 9.95
CA SER A 16 29.20 12.05 9.09
C SER A 16 28.82 12.75 7.78
N LEU A 17 29.71 12.74 6.79
CA LEU A 17 29.31 13.00 5.41
C LEU A 17 28.41 11.84 4.98
N SER A 18 27.10 12.01 5.07
CA SER A 18 26.19 11.18 4.29
C SER A 18 26.45 11.49 2.82
N ALA A 19 26.99 10.51 2.10
CA ALA A 19 27.09 10.59 0.65
C ALA A 19 25.66 10.52 0.09
N GLN A 20 25.02 11.68 -0.07
CA GLN A 20 23.77 11.80 -0.80
C GLN A 20 24.00 11.23 -2.20
N THR A 21 23.23 10.21 -2.57
CA THR A 21 23.43 9.60 -3.88
C THR A 21 23.10 10.66 -4.96
N LYS A 22 24.03 10.92 -5.89
CA LYS A 22 23.82 11.86 -7.02
C LYS A 22 22.76 11.39 -8.03
N MET A 23 21.94 10.41 -7.67
CA MET A 23 20.93 9.85 -8.56
C MET A 23 19.80 10.85 -8.74
N THR A 24 19.19 10.86 -9.91
CA THR A 24 17.90 11.52 -10.14
C THR A 24 16.76 10.65 -9.62
N ALA A 25 15.57 11.25 -9.41
CA ALA A 25 14.36 10.52 -9.04
C ALA A 25 14.06 9.34 -9.99
N LYS A 26 14.24 9.60 -11.30
CA LYS A 26 14.05 8.61 -12.35
C LYS A 26 15.03 7.45 -12.21
N GLU A 27 16.31 7.73 -12.04
CA GLU A 27 17.35 6.69 -11.89
C GLU A 27 17.12 5.86 -10.63
N ALA A 28 16.71 6.49 -9.51
CA ALA A 28 16.39 5.79 -8.28
C ALA A 28 15.21 4.82 -8.47
N ALA A 29 14.12 5.29 -9.07
CA ALA A 29 12.95 4.46 -9.36
C ALA A 29 13.30 3.27 -10.27
N LEU A 30 14.05 3.51 -11.35
CA LEU A 30 14.49 2.46 -12.28
C LEU A 30 15.39 1.43 -11.57
N LYS A 31 16.34 1.88 -10.75
CA LYS A 31 17.25 0.97 -10.01
C LYS A 31 16.50 0.11 -9.00
N ILE A 32 15.49 0.67 -8.30
CA ILE A 32 14.64 -0.09 -7.38
C ILE A 32 13.81 -1.12 -8.15
N ALA A 33 13.18 -0.70 -9.25
CA ALA A 33 12.37 -1.58 -10.08
C ALA A 33 13.20 -2.71 -10.69
N ASP A 34 14.37 -2.40 -11.26
CA ASP A 34 15.28 -3.39 -11.85
C ASP A 34 15.77 -4.37 -10.78
N ARG A 35 16.10 -3.91 -9.57
CA ARG A 35 16.44 -4.80 -8.46
C ARG A 35 15.30 -5.74 -8.08
N ILE A 36 14.04 -5.28 -8.10
CA ILE A 36 12.88 -6.14 -7.85
C ILE A 36 12.82 -7.22 -8.92
N LEU A 37 12.88 -6.84 -10.20
CA LEU A 37 12.86 -7.77 -11.33
C LEU A 37 13.99 -8.82 -11.25
N ASP A 38 15.22 -8.38 -11.00
CA ASP A 38 16.41 -9.23 -10.98
C ASP A 38 16.45 -10.19 -9.77
N SER A 39 15.81 -9.81 -8.66
CA SER A 39 15.77 -10.63 -7.44
C SER A 39 14.56 -11.57 -7.36
N THR A 40 13.64 -11.48 -8.32
CA THR A 40 12.44 -12.32 -8.33
C THR A 40 12.69 -13.68 -8.97
N THR A 41 12.55 -14.72 -8.16
CA THR A 41 12.59 -16.12 -8.60
C THR A 41 11.19 -16.71 -8.69
N TYR A 42 11.00 -17.64 -9.63
CA TYR A 42 9.71 -18.29 -9.89
C TYR A 42 9.75 -19.74 -9.40
N GLU A 43 9.89 -19.86 -8.08
CA GLU A 43 10.21 -21.13 -7.44
C GLU A 43 9.41 -21.30 -6.14
N PHE A 44 9.28 -22.57 -5.75
CA PHE A 44 8.74 -23.01 -4.48
C PHE A 44 9.84 -23.72 -3.71
N LYS A 45 9.77 -23.69 -2.39
CA LYS A 45 10.75 -24.33 -1.51
C LYS A 45 10.06 -25.10 -0.41
N ASN A 46 10.49 -26.34 -0.18
CA ASN A 46 10.14 -27.07 1.03
C ASN A 46 11.00 -26.54 2.19
N THR A 47 10.37 -25.92 3.19
CA THR A 47 11.09 -25.30 4.31
C THR A 47 11.73 -26.31 5.26
N LYS A 48 11.32 -27.58 5.20
CA LYS A 48 11.86 -28.66 6.03
C LYS A 48 13.03 -29.39 5.34
N THR A 49 12.90 -29.71 4.06
CA THR A 49 13.93 -30.48 3.32
C THR A 49 14.93 -29.59 2.57
N GLY A 50 14.56 -28.34 2.29
CA GLY A 50 15.35 -27.41 1.48
C GLY A 50 15.20 -27.61 -0.03
N GLU A 51 14.44 -28.61 -0.47
CA GLU A 51 14.20 -28.89 -1.89
C GLU A 51 13.47 -27.72 -2.58
N VAL A 52 13.87 -27.43 -3.82
CA VAL A 52 13.35 -26.31 -4.64
C VAL A 52 12.62 -26.87 -5.86
N TYR A 53 11.43 -26.33 -6.13
CA TYR A 53 10.58 -26.74 -7.25
C TYR A 53 10.27 -25.57 -8.16
N LYS A 54 10.32 -25.79 -9.47
CA LYS A 54 9.86 -24.80 -10.48
C LYS A 54 8.34 -24.83 -10.68
N SER A 55 7.69 -25.91 -10.25
CA SER A 55 6.24 -26.07 -10.26
C SER A 55 5.85 -27.02 -9.14
N VAL A 56 4.70 -26.75 -8.50
CA VAL A 56 4.10 -27.65 -7.51
C VAL A 56 2.98 -28.52 -8.10
N LYS A 57 2.80 -28.47 -9.42
CA LYS A 57 1.79 -29.27 -10.13
C LYS A 57 2.01 -30.75 -9.86
N LYS A 58 0.98 -31.43 -9.34
CA LYS A 58 0.97 -32.86 -8.97
C LYS A 58 1.97 -33.26 -7.87
N LEU A 59 2.58 -32.30 -7.15
CA LEU A 59 3.35 -32.66 -5.97
C LEU A 59 2.42 -33.25 -4.89
N PRO A 60 2.88 -34.26 -4.13
CA PRO A 60 2.20 -34.69 -2.93
C PRO A 60 1.96 -33.51 -1.99
N LEU A 61 0.81 -33.49 -1.33
CA LEU A 61 0.48 -32.40 -0.42
C LEU A 61 1.52 -32.33 0.71
N SER A 62 2.05 -31.14 0.95
CA SER A 62 2.97 -30.87 2.05
C SER A 62 2.69 -29.50 2.63
N MET A 63 2.66 -29.41 3.96
CA MET A 63 2.49 -28.14 4.69
C MET A 63 3.78 -27.29 4.73
N ASP A 64 4.91 -27.89 4.34
CA ASP A 64 6.23 -27.25 4.37
C ASP A 64 6.60 -26.59 3.04
N VAL A 65 5.85 -26.85 1.96
CA VAL A 65 6.09 -26.21 0.66
C VAL A 65 5.52 -24.80 0.66
N LYS A 66 6.38 -23.82 0.37
CA LYS A 66 6.06 -22.39 0.33
C LYS A 66 6.57 -21.74 -0.94
N VAL A 67 5.99 -20.60 -1.28
CA VAL A 67 6.52 -19.69 -2.31
C VAL A 67 7.89 -19.19 -1.84
N ALA A 68 8.92 -19.35 -2.68
CA ALA A 68 10.30 -19.04 -2.29
C ALA A 68 10.59 -17.54 -2.30
N CYS A 69 10.06 -16.82 -3.30
CA CYS A 69 10.28 -15.39 -3.44
C CYS A 69 9.14 -14.57 -2.83
N LYS A 70 9.47 -13.58 -1.99
CA LYS A 70 8.49 -12.68 -1.37
C LYS A 70 7.67 -11.88 -2.39
N TYR A 71 8.23 -11.56 -3.56
CA TYR A 71 7.54 -10.80 -4.61
C TYR A 71 6.46 -11.60 -5.33
N ASN A 72 6.48 -12.93 -5.19
CA ASN A 72 5.44 -13.82 -5.75
C ASN A 72 4.39 -14.17 -4.70
N ASN A 73 4.50 -13.67 -3.47
CA ASN A 73 3.50 -13.92 -2.45
C ASN A 73 2.25 -13.07 -2.68
N TRP A 74 1.11 -13.56 -2.21
CA TRP A 74 -0.15 -12.81 -2.24
C TRP A 74 -0.23 -11.93 -1.01
N HIS A 75 0.02 -10.64 -1.17
CA HIS A 75 0.04 -9.66 -0.07
C HIS A 75 -0.18 -8.25 -0.62
N TYR A 76 -0.93 -7.42 0.10
CA TYR A 76 -1.29 -6.06 -0.35
C TYR A 76 -0.08 -5.20 -0.77
N THR A 77 1.09 -5.37 -0.13
CA THR A 77 2.32 -4.65 -0.51
C THR A 77 2.80 -4.99 -1.92
N ASN A 78 2.60 -6.24 -2.37
CA ASN A 78 2.90 -6.64 -3.74
C ASN A 78 1.87 -6.05 -4.72
N GLY A 79 0.62 -5.88 -4.30
CA GLY A 79 -0.39 -5.15 -5.07
C GLY A 79 0.00 -3.70 -5.33
N VAL A 80 0.45 -2.99 -4.27
CA VAL A 80 1.01 -1.62 -4.39
C VAL A 80 2.22 -1.60 -5.31
N THR A 81 3.12 -2.57 -5.16
CA THR A 81 4.32 -2.69 -6.01
C THR A 81 3.96 -2.92 -7.48
N ASN A 82 2.98 -3.79 -7.75
CA ASN A 82 2.51 -4.07 -9.11
C ASN A 82 1.92 -2.82 -9.77
N ILE A 83 1.08 -2.07 -9.05
CA ILE A 83 0.53 -0.79 -9.51
C ILE A 83 1.66 0.17 -9.87
N ALA A 84 2.63 0.36 -8.96
CA ALA A 84 3.75 1.26 -9.18
C ALA A 84 4.64 0.85 -10.37
N LEU A 85 4.89 -0.45 -10.56
CA LEU A 85 5.65 -0.96 -11.71
C LEU A 85 4.93 -0.74 -13.04
N MET A 86 3.61 -0.91 -13.07
CA MET A 86 2.81 -0.64 -14.28
C MET A 86 2.76 0.85 -14.60
N GLU A 87 2.59 1.73 -13.60
CA GLU A 87 2.69 3.18 -13.79
C GLU A 87 4.09 3.61 -14.26
N LEU A 88 5.15 3.01 -13.69
CA LEU A 88 6.53 3.26 -14.12
C LEU A 88 6.73 2.85 -15.58
N ALA A 89 6.20 1.69 -15.99
CA ALA A 89 6.25 1.21 -17.37
C ALA A 89 5.70 2.25 -18.36
N ASP A 90 4.55 2.84 -18.02
CA ASP A 90 3.91 3.86 -18.86
C ASP A 90 4.72 5.16 -18.86
N LYS A 91 5.25 5.56 -17.70
CA LYS A 91 6.00 6.82 -17.56
C LYS A 91 7.33 6.82 -18.30
N VAL A 92 8.02 5.68 -18.36
CA VAL A 92 9.34 5.56 -19.00
C VAL A 92 9.30 4.91 -20.38
N GLY A 93 8.15 4.36 -20.78
CA GLY A 93 7.97 3.68 -22.07
C GLY A 93 8.62 2.29 -22.14
N ASP A 94 9.03 1.71 -21.01
CA ASP A 94 9.68 0.38 -20.96
C ASP A 94 8.69 -0.69 -20.48
N LYS A 95 8.26 -1.53 -21.42
CA LYS A 95 7.30 -2.62 -21.17
C LYS A 95 7.86 -3.76 -20.32
N LYS A 96 9.15 -3.77 -19.96
CA LYS A 96 9.70 -4.84 -19.10
C LYS A 96 9.01 -4.91 -17.73
N TYR A 97 8.63 -3.78 -17.16
CA TYR A 97 7.96 -3.72 -15.85
C TYR A 97 6.52 -4.25 -15.93
N ASP A 98 5.79 -3.90 -16.99
CA ASP A 98 4.47 -4.45 -17.30
C ASP A 98 4.52 -5.98 -17.52
N LYS A 99 5.47 -6.45 -18.35
CA LYS A 99 5.71 -7.89 -18.58
C LYS A 99 6.09 -8.64 -17.31
N TYR A 100 6.83 -8.00 -16.39
CA TYR A 100 7.16 -8.58 -15.10
C TYR A 100 5.91 -8.81 -14.24
N VAL A 101 5.03 -7.81 -14.14
CA VAL A 101 3.77 -7.95 -13.38
C VAL A 101 2.90 -9.05 -13.98
N LEU A 102 2.77 -9.08 -15.31
CA LEU A 102 2.06 -10.15 -16.02
C LEU A 102 2.65 -11.54 -15.72
N LYS A 103 3.97 -11.68 -15.80
CA LYS A 103 4.67 -12.93 -15.49
C LYS A 103 4.45 -13.37 -14.03
N ASN A 104 4.44 -12.42 -13.10
CA ASN A 104 4.19 -12.68 -11.68
C ASN A 104 2.76 -13.18 -11.44
N MET A 105 1.76 -12.50 -12.01
CA MET A 105 0.36 -12.93 -11.84
C MET A 105 0.07 -14.24 -12.58
N ASN A 106 0.67 -14.49 -13.75
CA ASN A 106 0.57 -15.79 -14.41
C ASN A 106 1.22 -16.94 -13.61
N PHE A 107 2.28 -16.66 -12.83
CA PHE A 107 2.87 -17.65 -11.93
C PHE A 107 1.94 -17.99 -10.77
N VAL A 108 1.27 -16.97 -10.20
CA VAL A 108 0.27 -17.13 -9.14
C VAL A 108 -0.94 -17.88 -9.65
N PHE A 109 -1.55 -17.42 -10.75
CA PHE A 109 -2.78 -17.98 -11.33
C PHE A 109 -2.56 -19.23 -12.19
N ASN A 110 -1.36 -19.80 -12.19
CA ASN A 110 -1.15 -21.10 -12.81
C ASN A 110 -2.01 -22.16 -12.12
N GLU A 111 -2.90 -22.82 -12.85
CA GLU A 111 -3.88 -23.78 -12.30
C GLU A 111 -3.23 -24.84 -11.41
N GLY A 112 -2.06 -25.38 -11.80
CA GLY A 112 -1.37 -26.39 -11.03
C GLY A 112 -0.78 -25.87 -9.72
N ASN A 113 -0.41 -24.59 -9.68
CA ASN A 113 0.07 -23.93 -8.47
C ASN A 113 -1.11 -23.58 -7.55
N LEU A 114 -2.16 -22.96 -8.08
CA LEU A 114 -3.36 -22.61 -7.30
C LEU A 114 -4.01 -23.85 -6.68
N ASP A 115 -4.17 -24.94 -7.44
CA ASP A 115 -4.73 -26.20 -6.90
C ASP A 115 -3.92 -26.71 -5.70
N PHE A 116 -2.59 -26.73 -5.79
CA PHE A 116 -1.74 -27.20 -4.71
C PHE A 116 -1.95 -26.38 -3.42
N PHE A 117 -1.89 -25.04 -3.53
CA PHE A 117 -2.06 -24.18 -2.36
C PHE A 117 -3.50 -24.15 -1.86
N ARG A 118 -4.49 -24.37 -2.73
CA ARG A 118 -5.89 -24.54 -2.32
C ARG A 118 -6.06 -25.79 -1.47
N ARG A 119 -5.54 -26.94 -1.90
CA ARG A 119 -5.53 -28.18 -1.10
C ARG A 119 -4.79 -28.00 0.23
N GLN A 120 -3.67 -27.27 0.23
CA GLN A 120 -2.93 -26.93 1.44
C GLN A 120 -3.77 -26.06 2.40
N TYR A 121 -4.46 -25.05 1.87
CA TYR A 121 -5.35 -24.20 2.64
C TYR A 121 -6.52 -24.98 3.25
N ASP A 122 -7.23 -25.76 2.44
CA ASP A 122 -8.41 -26.51 2.87
C ASP A 122 -8.07 -27.54 3.95
N GLN A 123 -6.93 -28.25 3.80
CA GLN A 123 -6.45 -29.19 4.81
C GLN A 123 -6.08 -28.48 6.12
N ALA A 124 -5.33 -27.38 6.06
CA ALA A 124 -4.97 -26.62 7.26
C ALA A 124 -6.18 -26.04 7.97
N PHE A 125 -7.16 -25.54 7.20
CA PHE A 125 -8.39 -24.99 7.74
C PHE A 125 -9.20 -26.07 8.46
N LYS A 126 -9.29 -27.28 7.89
CA LYS A 126 -9.94 -28.44 8.52
C LYS A 126 -9.26 -28.83 9.84
N ASP A 127 -7.93 -28.80 9.89
CA ASP A 127 -7.16 -29.30 11.05
C ASP A 127 -7.05 -28.28 12.19
N GLY A 128 -7.03 -26.98 11.89
CA GLY A 128 -6.75 -25.95 12.90
C GLY A 128 -7.39 -24.58 12.66
N GLY A 129 -8.35 -24.50 11.74
CA GLY A 129 -9.12 -23.30 11.44
C GLY A 129 -8.26 -22.10 11.00
N TRP A 130 -8.74 -20.89 11.30
CA TRP A 130 -8.12 -19.63 10.91
C TRP A 130 -6.67 -19.46 11.38
N ASN A 131 -6.32 -20.04 12.53
CA ASN A 131 -4.99 -19.93 13.10
C ASN A 131 -3.95 -20.78 12.37
N ALA A 132 -4.36 -21.86 11.70
CA ALA A 132 -3.47 -22.72 10.94
C ALA A 132 -3.13 -22.13 9.56
N VAL A 133 -4.11 -21.54 8.87
CA VAL A 133 -3.94 -21.03 7.49
C VAL A 133 -3.01 -19.82 7.38
N ARG A 134 -2.91 -18.98 8.44
CA ARG A 134 -2.13 -17.73 8.43
C ARG A 134 -0.62 -17.89 8.14
N LYS A 135 -0.09 -19.12 8.26
CA LYS A 135 1.33 -19.43 8.06
C LYS A 135 1.65 -19.93 6.65
N LEU A 136 0.63 -20.14 5.81
CA LEU A 136 0.76 -20.70 4.48
C LEU A 136 0.98 -19.60 3.44
N SER A 137 1.67 -19.96 2.36
CA SER A 137 1.73 -19.11 1.18
C SER A 137 0.36 -19.00 0.53
N TRP A 138 0.06 -17.82 -0.03
CA TRP A 138 -1.18 -17.54 -0.74
C TRP A 138 -2.48 -17.76 0.05
N HIS A 139 -2.47 -18.00 1.36
CA HIS A 139 -3.70 -18.15 2.14
C HIS A 139 -4.67 -16.98 2.00
N MET A 140 -4.15 -15.78 1.75
CA MET A 140 -4.93 -14.56 1.54
C MET A 140 -5.79 -14.63 0.27
N ILE A 141 -5.32 -15.27 -0.81
CA ILE A 141 -6.10 -15.41 -2.05
C ILE A 141 -7.38 -16.23 -1.80
N PHE A 142 -7.30 -17.25 -0.94
CA PHE A 142 -8.41 -18.16 -0.62
C PHE A 142 -9.25 -17.69 0.56
N ARG A 143 -8.66 -16.91 1.47
CA ARG A 143 -9.40 -16.28 2.57
C ARG A 143 -10.36 -15.26 1.97
N GLY A 144 -9.87 -14.28 1.23
CA GLY A 144 -10.68 -13.28 0.55
C GLY A 144 -11.72 -12.57 1.44
N LYS A 145 -11.47 -12.44 2.75
CA LYS A 145 -12.46 -11.91 3.73
C LYS A 145 -12.03 -10.60 4.39
N ARG A 146 -10.88 -10.06 4.00
CA ARG A 146 -10.33 -8.82 4.55
C ARG A 146 -9.85 -7.97 3.40
N LEU A 147 -9.94 -6.67 3.54
CA LEU A 147 -9.36 -5.74 2.57
C LEU A 147 -7.85 -5.95 2.37
N ASP A 148 -7.12 -6.37 3.40
CA ASP A 148 -5.69 -6.72 3.29
C ASP A 148 -5.44 -7.94 2.36
N ASP A 149 -6.45 -8.80 2.17
CA ASP A 149 -6.37 -9.95 1.26
C ASP A 149 -6.52 -9.51 -0.20
N ASN A 150 -7.44 -8.60 -0.49
CA ASN A 150 -7.97 -8.44 -1.83
C ASN A 150 -7.82 -7.02 -2.39
N GLY A 151 -7.72 -5.98 -1.56
CA GLY A 151 -7.78 -4.59 -1.97
C GLY A 151 -6.70 -4.20 -2.98
N PRO A 152 -5.43 -3.96 -2.57
CA PRO A 152 -4.39 -3.56 -3.51
C PRO A 152 -4.00 -4.65 -4.51
N MET A 153 -4.15 -5.93 -4.16
CA MET A 153 -3.90 -7.04 -5.10
C MET A 153 -4.93 -7.05 -6.22
N GLY A 154 -6.22 -6.97 -5.89
CA GLY A 154 -7.33 -6.86 -6.82
C GLY A 154 -7.26 -5.57 -7.63
N ALA A 155 -6.91 -4.44 -7.00
CA ALA A 155 -6.62 -3.17 -7.69
C ALA A 155 -5.54 -3.35 -8.77
N SER A 156 -4.44 -4.03 -8.45
CA SER A 156 -3.39 -4.34 -9.43
C SER A 156 -3.87 -5.28 -10.53
N LEU A 157 -4.75 -6.23 -10.22
CA LEU A 157 -5.33 -7.13 -11.22
C LEU A 157 -6.32 -6.44 -12.14
N ILE A 158 -7.06 -5.43 -11.68
CA ILE A 158 -7.94 -4.64 -12.56
C ILE A 158 -7.11 -3.91 -13.63
N GLU A 159 -6.02 -3.24 -13.22
CA GLU A 159 -5.10 -2.60 -14.17
C GLU A 159 -4.47 -3.60 -15.12
N LEU A 160 -4.05 -4.76 -14.61
CA LEU A 160 -3.48 -5.81 -15.44
C LEU A 160 -4.52 -6.41 -16.41
N GLN A 161 -5.76 -6.60 -15.97
CA GLN A 161 -6.87 -7.13 -16.77
C GLN A 161 -7.23 -6.19 -17.93
N MET A 162 -7.24 -4.88 -17.70
CA MET A 162 -7.45 -3.89 -18.77
C MET A 162 -6.33 -3.92 -19.83
N ARG A 163 -5.11 -4.33 -19.45
CA ARG A 163 -3.95 -4.40 -20.34
C ARG A 163 -3.80 -5.76 -21.03
N HIS A 164 -4.08 -6.84 -20.29
CA HIS A 164 -3.87 -8.24 -20.66
C HIS A 164 -5.08 -9.08 -20.20
N PRO A 165 -6.19 -9.09 -20.95
CA PRO A 165 -7.39 -9.81 -20.55
C PRO A 165 -7.13 -11.30 -20.26
N ASN A 166 -7.57 -11.76 -19.10
CA ASN A 166 -7.43 -13.13 -18.64
C ASN A 166 -8.64 -13.54 -17.78
N GLU A 167 -9.26 -14.68 -18.10
CA GLU A 167 -10.48 -15.13 -17.39
C GLU A 167 -10.25 -15.38 -15.90
N ALA A 168 -9.08 -15.90 -15.51
CA ALA A 168 -8.75 -16.16 -14.12
C ALA A 168 -8.58 -14.86 -13.31
N PHE A 169 -7.99 -13.82 -13.92
CA PHE A 169 -7.89 -12.50 -13.29
C PHE A 169 -9.27 -11.87 -13.13
N LEU A 170 -10.08 -11.89 -14.19
CA LEU A 170 -11.44 -11.34 -14.17
C LEU A 170 -12.32 -12.06 -13.13
N SER A 171 -12.22 -13.38 -13.02
CA SER A 171 -12.94 -14.14 -12.01
C SER A 171 -12.60 -13.68 -10.59
N TYR A 172 -11.31 -13.48 -10.28
CA TYR A 172 -10.89 -12.98 -8.97
C TYR A 172 -11.36 -11.53 -8.72
N VAL A 173 -11.29 -10.68 -9.74
CA VAL A 173 -11.78 -9.30 -9.66
C VAL A 173 -13.27 -9.26 -9.37
N ASN A 174 -14.07 -10.09 -10.04
CA ASN A 174 -15.51 -10.16 -9.81
C ASN A 174 -15.85 -10.68 -8.40
N GLU A 175 -15.17 -11.73 -7.93
CA GLU A 175 -15.35 -12.22 -6.55
C GLU A 175 -15.00 -11.14 -5.51
N THR A 176 -13.94 -10.37 -5.76
CA THR A 176 -13.55 -9.25 -4.90
C THR A 176 -14.58 -8.12 -4.94
N ALA A 177 -15.12 -7.78 -6.11
CA ALA A 177 -16.17 -6.78 -6.24
C ALA A 177 -17.45 -7.20 -5.50
N ASP A 178 -17.87 -8.46 -5.61
CA ASP A 178 -19.02 -8.99 -4.86
C ASP A 178 -18.77 -8.93 -3.35
N HIS A 179 -17.55 -9.27 -2.91
CA HIS A 179 -17.19 -9.14 -1.51
C HIS A 179 -17.29 -7.69 -1.00
N LEU A 180 -16.69 -6.72 -1.70
CA LEU A 180 -16.74 -5.31 -1.29
C LEU A 180 -18.17 -4.73 -1.31
N ASN A 181 -19.02 -5.18 -2.23
CA ASN A 181 -20.38 -4.68 -2.38
C ASN A 181 -21.36 -5.28 -1.36
N TYR A 182 -21.18 -6.55 -0.98
CA TYR A 182 -22.20 -7.30 -0.24
C TYR A 182 -21.76 -7.92 1.08
N ALA A 183 -20.46 -8.13 1.30
CA ALA A 183 -19.96 -8.91 2.43
C ALA A 183 -18.93 -8.18 3.31
N GLU A 184 -18.21 -7.19 2.78
CA GLU A 184 -17.28 -6.39 3.58
C GLU A 184 -18.05 -5.66 4.69
N PRO A 185 -17.62 -5.75 5.96
CA PRO A 185 -18.35 -5.12 7.04
C PRO A 185 -18.38 -3.61 6.89
N ARG A 186 -19.57 -3.02 7.08
CA ARG A 186 -19.79 -1.58 7.00
C ARG A 186 -20.60 -1.10 8.20
N LEU A 187 -20.37 0.16 8.58
CA LEU A 187 -21.24 0.87 9.50
C LEU A 187 -22.59 1.19 8.83
N VAL A 188 -23.55 1.66 9.62
CA VAL A 188 -24.90 2.02 9.14
C VAL A 188 -24.88 3.08 8.04
N ASP A 189 -23.87 3.96 8.06
CA ASP A 189 -23.67 5.01 7.05
C ASP A 189 -22.87 4.56 5.81
N GLY A 190 -22.59 3.25 5.70
CA GLY A 190 -21.86 2.64 4.58
C GLY A 190 -20.33 2.70 4.70
N THR A 191 -19.77 3.28 5.77
CA THR A 191 -18.31 3.32 5.99
C THR A 191 -17.76 1.92 6.21
N ILE A 192 -16.71 1.53 5.49
CA ILE A 192 -16.07 0.23 5.69
C ILE A 192 -15.40 0.17 7.08
N ALA A 193 -15.61 -0.94 7.76
CA ALA A 193 -15.16 -1.17 9.13
C ALA A 193 -14.60 -2.59 9.31
N ARG A 194 -13.79 -2.77 10.35
CA ARG A 194 -13.29 -4.08 10.77
C ARG A 194 -14.10 -4.60 11.96
N LEU A 195 -14.38 -5.90 11.96
CA LEU A 195 -15.00 -6.61 13.09
C LEU A 195 -14.00 -7.01 14.19
N TRP A 196 -12.72 -6.72 13.99
CA TRP A 196 -11.62 -7.03 14.92
C TRP A 196 -10.60 -5.89 14.88
N PRO A 197 -9.97 -5.49 16.00
CA PRO A 197 -9.95 -6.11 17.34
C PRO A 197 -11.17 -5.83 18.23
N HIS A 198 -11.98 -4.82 17.89
CA HIS A 198 -13.28 -4.54 18.50
C HIS A 198 -14.39 -4.63 17.44
N VAL A 199 -15.64 -4.67 17.88
CA VAL A 199 -16.79 -4.65 16.95
C VAL A 199 -16.83 -3.29 16.26
N ASN A 200 -16.78 -3.28 14.92
CA ASN A 200 -16.96 -2.09 14.07
C ASN A 200 -15.89 -1.00 14.31
N THR A 201 -14.62 -1.33 14.11
CA THR A 201 -13.52 -0.34 14.17
C THR A 201 -13.20 0.23 12.79
N ILE A 202 -12.82 1.51 12.73
CA ILE A 202 -12.39 2.17 11.49
C ILE A 202 -10.87 2.32 11.54
N TRP A 203 -10.19 1.92 10.47
CA TRP A 203 -8.74 1.99 10.36
C TRP A 203 -8.35 2.78 9.12
N ALA A 204 -7.44 3.74 9.27
CA ALA A 204 -6.95 4.58 8.17
C ALA A 204 -6.40 3.77 6.99
N ASP A 205 -5.79 2.61 7.27
CA ASP A 205 -5.28 1.69 6.25
C ASP A 205 -6.36 1.24 5.26
N ASP A 206 -7.58 0.99 5.75
CA ASP A 206 -8.70 0.47 4.94
C ASP A 206 -9.15 1.46 3.87
N ALA A 207 -8.88 2.76 4.06
CA ALA A 207 -9.12 3.76 3.03
C ALA A 207 -8.38 3.38 1.73
N PHE A 208 -7.08 3.10 1.80
CA PHE A 208 -6.35 2.68 0.59
C PHE A 208 -6.75 1.28 0.14
N MET A 209 -6.93 0.34 1.07
CA MET A 209 -7.24 -1.04 0.69
C MET A 209 -8.54 -1.11 -0.11
N ALA A 210 -9.58 -0.38 0.30
CA ALA A 210 -10.86 -0.34 -0.41
C ALA A 210 -10.83 0.58 -1.64
N ILE A 211 -10.40 1.84 -1.46
CA ILE A 211 -10.53 2.88 -2.51
C ILE A 211 -9.65 2.54 -3.72
N SER A 212 -8.47 1.93 -3.51
CA SER A 212 -7.61 1.52 -4.62
C SER A 212 -8.30 0.52 -5.57
N PHE A 213 -9.15 -0.36 -5.03
CA PHE A 213 -9.98 -1.28 -5.80
C PHE A 213 -11.19 -0.58 -6.42
N LEU A 214 -11.97 0.15 -5.61
CA LEU A 214 -13.19 0.84 -6.06
C LEU A 214 -12.90 1.83 -7.21
N ALA A 215 -11.87 2.67 -7.07
CA ALA A 215 -11.51 3.65 -8.09
C ALA A 215 -11.20 2.99 -9.44
N ARG A 216 -10.50 1.84 -9.42
CA ARG A 216 -10.14 1.09 -10.61
C ARG A 216 -11.32 0.30 -11.19
N MET A 217 -12.24 -0.19 -10.36
CA MET A 217 -13.51 -0.75 -10.84
C MET A 217 -14.33 0.30 -11.56
N GLY A 218 -14.43 1.52 -11.02
CA GLY A 218 -15.07 2.65 -11.68
C GLY A 218 -14.44 2.93 -13.05
N LYS A 219 -13.11 2.99 -13.11
CA LYS A 219 -12.36 3.15 -14.38
C LYS A 219 -12.63 2.02 -15.38
N MET A 220 -12.58 0.76 -14.94
CA MET A 220 -12.73 -0.40 -15.84
C MET A 220 -14.16 -0.56 -16.37
N THR A 221 -15.17 -0.24 -15.55
CA THR A 221 -16.58 -0.51 -15.85
C THR A 221 -17.36 0.71 -16.33
N GLY A 222 -16.90 1.92 -15.99
CA GLY A 222 -17.67 3.16 -16.17
C GLY A 222 -18.86 3.30 -15.21
N ASP A 223 -19.03 2.39 -14.25
CA ASP A 223 -20.15 2.41 -13.31
C ASP A 223 -19.90 3.42 -12.19
N GLU A 224 -20.71 4.49 -12.20
CA GLU A 224 -20.61 5.62 -11.27
C GLU A 224 -20.72 5.21 -9.80
N LYS A 225 -21.38 4.09 -9.49
CA LYS A 225 -21.53 3.63 -8.10
C LYS A 225 -20.19 3.42 -7.40
N TYR A 226 -19.15 3.01 -8.13
CA TYR A 226 -17.83 2.79 -7.57
C TYR A 226 -17.15 4.10 -7.19
N PHE A 227 -17.31 5.15 -8.00
CA PHE A 227 -16.80 6.48 -7.68
C PHE A 227 -17.58 7.10 -6.51
N ASN A 228 -18.90 6.92 -6.47
CA ASN A 228 -19.74 7.34 -5.36
C ASN A 228 -19.35 6.65 -4.05
N ASP A 229 -19.15 5.33 -4.03
CA ASP A 229 -18.72 4.62 -2.82
C ASP A 229 -17.32 5.08 -2.39
N ALA A 230 -16.36 5.15 -3.33
CA ALA A 230 -15.00 5.61 -3.02
C ALA A 230 -14.96 7.04 -2.45
N ALA A 231 -15.74 7.96 -3.01
CA ALA A 231 -15.85 9.33 -2.52
C ALA A 231 -16.47 9.39 -1.11
N ASN A 232 -17.54 8.62 -0.89
CA ASN A 232 -18.15 8.50 0.43
C ASN A 232 -17.18 7.92 1.46
N GLN A 233 -16.37 6.91 1.09
CA GLN A 233 -15.32 6.41 1.97
C GLN A 233 -14.36 7.53 2.36
N VAL A 234 -13.80 8.31 1.42
CA VAL A 234 -12.89 9.43 1.75
C VAL A 234 -13.49 10.39 2.78
N LEU A 235 -14.74 10.83 2.56
CA LEU A 235 -15.40 11.80 3.42
C LEU A 235 -15.75 11.20 4.79
N ASN A 236 -16.17 9.94 4.83
CA ASN A 236 -16.51 9.25 6.06
C ASN A 236 -15.25 8.93 6.90
N TYR A 237 -14.17 8.43 6.29
CA TYR A 237 -12.89 8.26 6.98
C TYR A 237 -12.42 9.58 7.59
N THR A 238 -12.62 10.70 6.90
CA THR A 238 -12.34 12.04 7.47
C THR A 238 -13.26 12.37 8.63
N ARG A 239 -14.57 12.15 8.52
CA ARG A 239 -15.50 12.36 9.64
C ARG A 239 -15.08 11.59 10.90
N TYR A 240 -14.58 10.36 10.75
CA TYR A 240 -14.25 9.51 11.88
C TYR A 240 -12.83 9.66 12.40
N LEU A 241 -11.85 9.91 11.54
CA LEU A 241 -10.43 9.81 11.91
C LEU A 241 -9.70 11.16 11.95
N TRP A 242 -10.30 12.26 11.48
CA TRP A 242 -9.62 13.56 11.46
C TRP A 242 -9.42 14.12 12.87
N CYS A 243 -8.18 14.51 13.19
CA CYS A 243 -7.85 15.32 14.36
C CYS A 243 -7.87 16.80 13.96
N PRO A 244 -8.91 17.59 14.31
CA PRO A 244 -9.02 18.98 13.91
C PRO A 244 -7.92 19.87 14.49
N GLU A 245 -7.40 19.53 15.67
CA GLU A 245 -6.35 20.29 16.34
C GLU A 245 -5.01 20.18 15.59
N LYS A 246 -4.72 19.00 15.04
CA LYS A 246 -3.45 18.69 14.36
C LYS A 246 -3.55 18.76 12.84
N ASN A 247 -4.76 18.73 12.30
CA ASN A 247 -5.02 18.65 10.86
C ASN A 247 -4.39 17.41 10.19
N ILE A 248 -4.42 16.28 10.89
CA ILE A 248 -3.95 14.97 10.40
C ILE A 248 -4.89 13.88 10.94
N TYR A 249 -4.74 12.65 10.48
CA TYR A 249 -5.61 11.54 10.86
C TYR A 249 -5.07 10.78 12.08
N TYR A 250 -5.96 10.43 13.00
CA TYR A 250 -5.77 9.31 13.91
C TYR A 250 -5.70 8.00 13.14
N HIS A 251 -4.95 7.02 13.64
CA HIS A 251 -4.82 5.71 13.00
C HIS A 251 -6.14 4.94 12.98
N CYS A 252 -6.86 4.94 14.10
CA CYS A 252 -8.10 4.18 14.23
C CYS A 252 -9.15 4.90 15.08
N TYR A 253 -10.39 4.44 14.93
CA TYR A 253 -11.53 4.83 15.76
C TYR A 253 -12.33 3.60 16.16
N HIS A 254 -12.65 3.51 17.45
CA HIS A 254 -13.40 2.43 18.08
C HIS A 254 -14.85 2.87 18.26
N THR A 255 -15.79 2.27 17.52
CA THR A 255 -17.20 2.74 17.55
C THR A 255 -17.94 2.33 18.82
N ASP A 256 -17.49 1.27 19.50
CA ASP A 256 -18.04 0.77 20.75
C ASP A 256 -17.73 1.70 21.93
N THR A 257 -16.49 2.18 22.05
CA THR A 257 -16.09 3.14 23.09
C THR A 257 -16.23 4.60 22.66
N LYS A 258 -16.37 4.85 21.35
CA LYS A 258 -16.35 6.18 20.72
C LYS A 258 -15.04 6.94 20.95
N GLU A 259 -13.94 6.20 20.95
CA GLU A 259 -12.59 6.74 21.19
C GLU A 259 -11.70 6.57 19.96
N HIS A 260 -10.83 7.55 19.75
CA HIS A 260 -9.72 7.44 18.82
C HIS A 260 -8.57 6.63 19.42
N GLY A 261 -7.84 5.93 18.57
CA GLY A 261 -6.48 5.51 18.91
C GLY A 261 -5.59 6.72 19.13
N VAL A 262 -4.50 6.56 19.87
CA VAL A 262 -3.63 7.69 20.26
C VAL A 262 -2.63 8.13 19.18
N ALA A 263 -2.44 7.32 18.14
CA ALA A 263 -1.36 7.47 17.18
C ALA A 263 -1.77 8.27 15.92
N HIS A 264 -0.99 9.28 15.56
CA HIS A 264 -1.00 9.90 14.23
C HIS A 264 0.05 9.22 13.36
N TRP A 265 -0.18 7.94 13.07
CA TRP A 265 0.80 7.10 12.41
C TRP A 265 1.01 7.53 10.96
N SER A 266 2.29 7.72 10.59
CA SER A 266 2.71 8.26 9.29
C SER A 266 2.23 7.43 8.12
N ARG A 267 2.48 6.11 8.11
CA ARG A 267 2.03 5.24 7.02
C ARG A 267 0.50 5.15 6.90
N ALA A 268 -0.24 5.15 8.02
CA ALA A 268 -1.70 5.22 7.98
C ALA A 268 -2.22 6.51 7.32
N ASN A 269 -1.63 7.66 7.68
CA ASN A 269 -1.94 8.93 7.01
C ASN A 269 -1.59 8.87 5.52
N GLY A 270 -0.44 8.27 5.19
CA GLY A 270 -0.02 8.01 3.82
C GLY A 270 -1.05 7.20 3.03
N TRP A 271 -1.66 6.16 3.63
CA TRP A 271 -2.67 5.34 2.94
C TRP A 271 -3.89 6.17 2.56
N VAL A 272 -4.42 6.95 3.50
CA VAL A 272 -5.56 7.85 3.24
C VAL A 272 -5.22 8.86 2.15
N PHE A 273 -3.98 9.36 2.12
CA PHE A 273 -3.55 10.35 1.15
C PHE A 273 -3.40 9.76 -0.26
N MET A 274 -2.78 8.58 -0.39
CA MET A 274 -2.70 7.88 -1.67
C MET A 274 -4.06 7.43 -2.18
N ALA A 275 -4.98 7.02 -1.30
CA ALA A 275 -6.33 6.62 -1.67
C ALA A 275 -7.09 7.75 -2.39
N GLN A 276 -6.98 8.97 -1.85
CA GLN A 276 -7.56 10.16 -2.48
C GLN A 276 -6.88 10.49 -3.81
N ALA A 277 -5.55 10.42 -3.87
CA ALA A 277 -4.81 10.67 -5.11
C ALA A 277 -5.18 9.67 -6.21
N ASP A 278 -5.31 8.39 -5.87
CA ASP A 278 -5.75 7.34 -6.77
C ASP A 278 -7.17 7.59 -7.27
N LEU A 279 -8.11 7.92 -6.37
CA LEU A 279 -9.49 8.22 -6.73
C LEU A 279 -9.57 9.42 -7.69
N LEU A 280 -8.93 10.54 -7.34
CA LEU A 280 -8.94 11.76 -8.14
C LEU A 280 -8.30 11.58 -9.52
N SER A 281 -7.40 10.61 -9.67
CA SER A 281 -6.73 10.31 -10.94
C SER A 281 -7.66 9.67 -11.99
N VAL A 282 -8.78 9.09 -11.55
CA VAL A 282 -9.68 8.32 -12.42
C VAL A 282 -11.15 8.69 -12.30
N MET A 283 -11.52 9.45 -11.26
CA MET A 283 -12.86 10.00 -11.08
C MET A 283 -13.19 11.01 -12.20
N PRO A 284 -14.39 10.95 -12.81
CA PRO A 284 -14.83 11.93 -13.81
C PRO A 284 -14.72 13.37 -13.29
N GLU A 285 -14.28 14.31 -14.14
CA GLU A 285 -14.05 15.71 -13.74
C GLU A 285 -15.31 16.43 -13.26
N ASP A 286 -16.47 16.04 -13.78
CA ASP A 286 -17.81 16.55 -13.46
C ASP A 286 -18.54 15.75 -12.37
N HIS A 287 -17.87 14.76 -11.75
CA HIS A 287 -18.48 13.96 -10.70
C HIS A 287 -18.89 14.86 -9.50
N PRO A 288 -20.14 14.79 -9.00
CA PRO A 288 -20.67 15.75 -8.02
C PRO A 288 -19.88 15.84 -6.71
N MET A 289 -19.21 14.76 -6.30
CA MET A 289 -18.42 14.71 -5.07
C MET A 289 -16.94 15.07 -5.26
N ARG A 290 -16.48 15.34 -6.49
CA ARG A 290 -15.05 15.51 -6.78
C ARG A 290 -14.44 16.70 -6.05
N ASP A 291 -15.15 17.83 -6.01
CA ASP A 291 -14.68 19.04 -5.32
C ASP A 291 -14.51 18.80 -3.81
N ALA A 292 -15.41 18.04 -3.20
CA ALA A 292 -15.31 17.67 -1.80
C ALA A 292 -14.08 16.78 -1.52
N VAL A 293 -13.76 15.85 -2.44
CA VAL A 293 -12.55 15.01 -2.34
C VAL A 293 -11.28 15.87 -2.53
N ILE A 294 -11.27 16.81 -3.48
CA ILE A 294 -10.14 17.74 -3.68
C ILE A 294 -9.92 18.60 -2.43
N GLU A 295 -10.98 19.15 -1.84
CA GLU A 295 -10.86 19.94 -0.62
C GLU A 295 -10.31 19.10 0.54
N ASN A 296 -10.78 17.86 0.68
CA ASN A 296 -10.24 16.94 1.66
C ASN A 296 -8.75 16.64 1.44
N PHE A 297 -8.36 16.44 0.18
CA PHE A 297 -6.98 16.19 -0.22
C PHE A 297 -6.07 17.39 0.10
N ARG A 298 -6.52 18.61 -0.19
CA ARG A 298 -5.82 19.87 0.13
C ARG A 298 -5.64 20.05 1.63
N ARG A 299 -6.67 19.76 2.41
CA ARG A 299 -6.62 19.83 3.88
C ARG A 299 -5.58 18.85 4.44
N GLN A 300 -5.58 17.60 3.96
CA GLN A 300 -4.58 16.63 4.39
C GLN A 300 -3.17 17.02 3.95
N ALA A 301 -2.97 17.45 2.69
CA ALA A 301 -1.68 17.90 2.18
C ALA A 301 -1.08 19.03 3.03
N SER A 302 -1.91 20.02 3.37
CA SER A 302 -1.52 21.14 4.26
C SER A 302 -1.18 20.66 5.67
N GLY A 303 -1.92 19.68 6.17
CA GLY A 303 -1.68 19.03 7.46
C GLY A 303 -0.33 18.33 7.52
N VAL A 304 -0.09 17.37 6.62
CA VAL A 304 1.16 16.59 6.61
C VAL A 304 2.38 17.46 6.34
N ALA A 305 2.27 18.49 5.48
CA ALA A 305 3.38 19.41 5.21
C ALA A 305 3.93 20.11 6.48
N ARG A 306 3.07 20.38 7.48
CA ARG A 306 3.49 21.01 8.76
C ARG A 306 4.38 20.11 9.61
N TYR A 307 4.33 18.80 9.38
CA TYR A 307 5.04 17.78 10.15
C TYR A 307 6.25 17.21 9.40
N GLN A 308 6.68 17.85 8.31
CA GLN A 308 7.91 17.45 7.63
C GLN A 308 9.11 17.72 8.55
N GLY A 309 9.88 16.67 8.84
CA GLY A 309 11.07 16.74 9.65
C GLY A 309 12.20 17.49 8.96
N LYS A 310 13.20 17.89 9.74
CA LYS A 310 14.35 18.70 9.27
C LYS A 310 15.17 18.05 8.14
N ASN A 311 15.16 16.72 8.04
CA ASN A 311 15.86 15.99 6.97
C ASN A 311 14.96 15.77 5.74
N GLY A 312 13.76 16.37 5.70
CA GLY A 312 12.76 16.18 4.66
C GLY A 312 11.86 14.94 4.87
N LEU A 313 12.26 14.01 5.75
CA LEU A 313 11.48 12.83 6.09
C LEU A 313 10.36 13.15 7.10
N TRP A 314 9.35 12.29 7.17
CA TRP A 314 8.33 12.33 8.22
C TRP A 314 8.63 11.31 9.31
N HIS A 315 8.30 11.66 10.55
CA HIS A 315 8.43 10.78 11.69
C HIS A 315 7.35 9.69 11.71
N GLN A 316 7.66 8.52 12.29
CA GLN A 316 6.73 7.39 12.45
C GLN A 316 5.40 7.83 13.07
N LEU A 317 5.45 8.64 14.12
CA LEU A 317 4.31 9.39 14.63
C LEU A 317 4.51 10.85 14.21
N LEU A 318 3.62 11.35 13.36
CA LEU A 318 3.81 12.64 12.67
C LEU A 318 4.03 13.80 13.65
N ASP A 319 3.35 13.77 14.79
CA ASP A 319 3.37 14.80 15.82
C ASP A 319 4.38 14.54 16.95
N LYS A 320 5.32 13.62 16.75
CA LYS A 320 6.32 13.19 17.74
C LYS A 320 7.71 13.10 17.10
N GLU A 321 8.45 14.20 17.17
CA GLU A 321 9.82 14.31 16.63
C GLU A 321 10.84 13.38 17.32
N ASP A 322 10.51 12.87 18.51
CA ASP A 322 11.28 11.86 19.23
C ASP A 322 11.05 10.43 18.72
N SER A 323 10.07 10.22 17.84
CA SER A 323 9.91 8.97 17.08
C SER A 323 10.86 8.93 15.88
N TYR A 324 11.15 7.77 15.32
CA TYR A 324 12.12 7.64 14.23
C TYR A 324 11.58 8.19 12.89
N GLU A 325 12.45 8.70 12.01
CA GLU A 325 12.08 9.07 10.64
C GLU A 325 11.75 7.83 9.81
N GLU A 326 10.60 7.83 9.12
CA GLU A 326 10.00 6.65 8.50
C GLU A 326 9.85 6.84 6.98
N ILE A 327 10.42 5.90 6.22
CA ILE A 327 10.58 6.03 4.76
C ILE A 327 9.26 5.79 4.01
N THR A 328 8.42 4.85 4.45
CA THR A 328 7.23 4.46 3.68
C THR A 328 6.17 5.56 3.67
N GLY A 329 5.81 6.13 4.81
CA GLY A 329 4.93 7.28 4.90
C GLY A 329 5.50 8.48 4.14
N THR A 330 6.80 8.73 4.25
CA THR A 330 7.48 9.78 3.45
C THR A 330 7.27 9.57 1.94
N ALA A 331 7.51 8.37 1.43
CA ALA A 331 7.31 8.06 0.01
C ALA A 331 5.86 8.30 -0.45
N MET A 332 4.88 7.98 0.41
CA MET A 332 3.46 8.15 0.14
C MET A 332 3.05 9.64 0.12
N PHE A 333 3.59 10.46 1.03
CA PHE A 333 3.37 11.91 1.03
C PHE A 333 4.03 12.56 -0.18
N VAL A 334 5.26 12.19 -0.51
CA VAL A 334 5.96 12.67 -1.72
C VAL A 334 5.15 12.33 -2.98
N PHE A 335 4.68 11.08 -3.09
CA PHE A 335 3.81 10.65 -4.19
C PHE A 335 2.54 11.51 -4.30
N GLY A 336 1.78 11.62 -3.22
CA GLY A 336 0.52 12.34 -3.22
C GLY A 336 0.71 13.82 -3.51
N ILE A 337 1.69 14.48 -2.87
CA ILE A 337 1.97 15.90 -3.08
C ILE A 337 2.42 16.16 -4.51
N ALA A 338 3.38 15.39 -5.03
CA ALA A 338 3.88 15.56 -6.39
C ALA A 338 2.77 15.33 -7.43
N ARG A 339 1.91 14.32 -7.24
CA ARG A 339 0.75 14.09 -8.09
C ARG A 339 -0.25 15.24 -7.99
N GLY A 340 -0.56 15.70 -6.78
CA GLY A 340 -1.47 16.81 -6.54
C GLY A 340 -1.03 18.11 -7.20
N VAL A 341 0.27 18.41 -7.20
CA VAL A 341 0.81 19.57 -7.94
C VAL A 341 0.70 19.36 -9.45
N LYS A 342 1.11 18.18 -9.95
CA LYS A 342 1.07 17.84 -11.37
C LYS A 342 -0.34 17.96 -11.97
N GLU A 343 -1.35 17.49 -11.25
CA GLU A 343 -2.75 17.47 -11.69
C GLU A 343 -3.51 18.76 -11.32
N GLY A 344 -2.84 19.76 -10.73
CA GLY A 344 -3.45 21.05 -10.38
C GLY A 344 -4.37 21.02 -9.16
N TRP A 345 -4.36 19.95 -8.38
CA TRP A 345 -5.14 19.85 -7.13
C TRP A 345 -4.49 20.65 -6.00
N LEU A 346 -3.16 20.83 -6.02
CA LEU A 346 -2.41 21.61 -5.03
C LEU A 346 -1.76 22.83 -5.68
N HIS A 347 -1.50 23.87 -4.87
CA HIS A 347 -0.71 25.02 -5.31
C HIS A 347 0.70 24.58 -5.70
N PRO A 348 1.32 25.15 -6.77
CA PRO A 348 2.64 24.72 -7.25
C PRO A 348 3.73 24.67 -6.18
N ASP A 349 3.72 25.59 -5.21
CA ASP A 349 4.72 25.64 -4.13
C ASP A 349 4.74 24.39 -3.22
N PHE A 350 3.69 23.57 -3.21
CA PHE A 350 3.74 22.28 -2.52
C PHE A 350 4.82 21.35 -3.09
N ILE A 351 5.31 21.59 -4.31
CA ILE A 351 6.38 20.77 -4.90
C ILE A 351 7.65 20.79 -4.05
N TYR A 352 7.96 21.90 -3.38
CA TYR A 352 9.14 22.00 -2.52
C TYR A 352 9.08 21.01 -1.36
N VAL A 353 7.89 20.73 -0.81
CA VAL A 353 7.69 19.73 0.24
C VAL A 353 8.00 18.32 -0.28
N ALA A 354 7.51 17.99 -1.48
CA ALA A 354 7.80 16.71 -2.12
C ALA A 354 9.28 16.55 -2.48
N GLU A 355 9.94 17.61 -2.95
CA GLU A 355 11.37 17.60 -3.27
C GLU A 355 12.23 17.37 -2.04
N GLN A 356 11.92 18.01 -0.89
CA GLN A 356 12.63 17.75 0.36
C GLN A 356 12.41 16.31 0.83
N GLY A 357 11.19 15.79 0.72
CA GLY A 357 10.89 14.39 1.08
C GLY A 357 11.65 13.40 0.22
N LEU A 358 11.70 13.64 -1.10
CA LEU A 358 12.50 12.83 -2.01
C LEU A 358 13.99 12.90 -1.67
N LYS A 359 14.52 14.11 -1.43
CA LYS A 359 15.91 14.33 -1.05
C LYS A 359 16.28 13.63 0.26
N GLY A 360 15.36 13.55 1.22
CA GLY A 360 15.57 12.83 2.47
C GLY A 360 15.66 11.31 2.31
N MET A 361 15.00 10.75 1.29
CA MET A 361 15.03 9.30 0.99
C MET A 361 16.27 8.85 0.18
N MET A 362 17.04 9.80 -0.38
CA MET A 362 18.15 9.57 -1.33
C MET A 362 19.52 9.91 -0.75
#